data_AF-J1J443-F1
#
_entry.id   AF-J1J443-F1
#
_cell.length_a   1.000
_cell.length_b   1.000
_cell.length_c   1.000
_cell.angle_alpha   90.00
_cell.angle_beta   90.00
_cell.angle_gamma   90.00
#
_symmetry.space_group_name_H-M   'P 1'
#
loop_
_entity.id
_entity.type
_entity.pdbx_description
1 polymer ?
#
loop_
_entity_poly.entity_id
_entity_poly.type
_entity_poly.pdbx_seq_one_letter_code
_entity_poly.pdbx_strand_id
1 'polypeptide(L)'
;MSALSLACDEQNPLYFTVFPQAEDKLVELGVAIYEYFGGWSNSSKKFQDFIYRYGNDKARVNAHSRGSLTVGNGLHDFEQHGIHGIAKKTDIYLFGPAYNAQAMANTLNYVSDGKKDHVYLQNHLFDPIGIGFGHNPPTAYKVPLKFPYVLYPPAIPMREIEGALAGHDPSTHNCYGNARDVCTRRYGSFTFKKVHSTRTGNKK
;
A
#
# COMPACT_ATOMS: atom_id res chain seq x y z
N MET A 1 -2.29 8.73 -16.38
CA MET A 1 -2.31 10.11 -15.85
C MET A 1 -1.44 10.11 -14.62
N SER A 2 -0.18 10.48 -14.75
CA SER A 2 0.80 10.50 -13.65
C SER A 2 0.43 11.62 -12.69
N ALA A 3 0.00 11.30 -11.48
CA ALA A 3 -0.28 12.29 -10.45
C ALA A 3 0.97 12.50 -9.58
N LEU A 4 1.86 13.40 -10.02
CA LEU A 4 2.74 14.11 -9.09
C LEU A 4 1.91 15.28 -8.54
N SER A 5 1.23 15.07 -7.41
CA SER A 5 0.58 16.17 -6.68
C SER A 5 1.42 16.47 -5.46
N LEU A 6 2.27 17.50 -5.53
CA LEU A 6 2.73 18.21 -4.33
C LEU A 6 1.63 19.19 -3.98
N ALA A 7 0.69 18.78 -3.13
CA ALA A 7 -0.22 19.73 -2.50
C ALA A 7 0.60 20.50 -1.43
N CYS A 8 1.30 21.55 -1.84
CA CYS A 8 1.74 22.59 -0.91
C CYS A 8 0.48 23.35 -0.47
N ASP A 9 -0.13 22.90 0.61
CA ASP A 9 -1.10 23.68 1.37
C ASP A 9 -0.52 23.84 2.77
N GLU A 10 -0.25 25.08 3.17
CA GLU A 10 0.50 25.43 4.38
C GLU A 10 -0.20 24.98 5.69
N GLN A 11 -1.38 24.38 5.61
CA GLN A 11 -2.16 23.91 6.76
C GLN A 11 -2.72 22.48 6.60
N ASN A 12 -2.36 21.72 5.55
CA ASN A 12 -2.90 20.38 5.27
C ASN A 12 -1.80 19.33 4.94
N PRO A 13 -2.04 18.02 5.14
CA PRO A 13 -1.02 16.99 4.99
C PRO A 13 -0.45 16.94 3.56
N LEU A 14 0.88 17.01 3.45
CA LEU A 14 1.61 16.88 2.19
C LEU A 14 1.41 15.45 1.62
N TYR A 15 0.76 15.33 0.47
CA TYR A 15 0.59 14.06 -0.23
C TYR A 15 1.81 13.81 -1.11
N PHE A 16 2.56 12.73 -0.86
CA PHE A 16 3.66 12.30 -1.74
C PHE A 16 3.25 11.00 -2.43
N THR A 17 2.70 11.09 -3.64
CA THR A 17 2.45 9.93 -4.52
C THR A 17 3.59 9.81 -5.52
N VAL A 18 4.63 9.04 -5.21
CA VAL A 18 5.69 8.72 -6.17
C VAL A 18 5.32 7.46 -6.92
N PHE A 19 4.81 7.64 -8.14
CA PHE A 19 4.67 6.58 -9.13
C PHE A 19 5.05 7.11 -10.50
N PRO A 20 6.34 7.12 -10.89
CA PRO A 20 6.66 7.14 -12.31
C PRO A 20 6.14 5.82 -12.89
N GLN A 21 4.99 5.87 -13.57
CA GLN A 21 4.55 4.76 -14.40
C GLN A 21 5.56 4.65 -15.55
N ALA A 22 6.14 3.46 -15.76
CA ALA A 22 6.97 3.25 -16.93
C ALA A 22 6.07 3.35 -18.18
N GLU A 23 6.59 3.88 -19.28
CA GLU A 23 5.83 4.06 -20.53
C GLU A 23 5.36 2.72 -21.14
N ASP A 24 5.93 1.59 -20.69
CA ASP A 24 5.61 0.24 -21.13
C ASP A 24 5.25 -0.69 -19.96
N LYS A 25 4.18 -1.49 -20.11
CA LYS A 25 3.69 -2.48 -19.13
C LYS A 25 4.71 -3.58 -18.82
N LEU A 26 5.57 -3.95 -19.78
CA LEU A 26 6.64 -4.93 -19.58
C LEU A 26 7.77 -4.36 -18.72
N VAL A 27 8.10 -3.09 -18.91
CA VAL A 27 9.06 -2.37 -18.07
C VAL A 27 8.48 -2.17 -16.66
N GLU A 28 7.17 -1.90 -16.57
CA GLU A 28 6.47 -1.80 -15.29
C GLU A 28 6.53 -3.12 -14.51
N LEU A 29 6.31 -4.25 -15.18
CA LEU A 29 6.43 -5.59 -14.60
C LEU A 29 7.88 -5.91 -14.20
N GLY A 30 8.87 -5.58 -15.04
CA GLY A 30 10.29 -5.78 -14.74
C GLY A 30 10.76 -4.98 -13.51
N VAL A 31 10.36 -3.71 -13.40
CA VAL A 31 10.62 -2.88 -12.20
C VAL A 31 9.89 -3.44 -10.98
N ALA A 32 8.65 -3.90 -11.14
CA ALA A 32 7.89 -4.52 -10.05
C ALA A 32 8.57 -5.79 -9.53
N ILE A 33 9.06 -6.64 -10.43
CA ILE A 33 9.82 -7.84 -10.10
C ILE A 33 11.13 -7.46 -9.40
N TYR A 34 11.88 -6.50 -9.92
CA TYR A 34 13.12 -6.03 -9.30
C TYR A 34 12.88 -5.49 -7.89
N GLU A 35 11.90 -4.61 -7.69
CA GLU A 35 11.54 -4.10 -6.36
C GLU A 35 11.01 -5.20 -5.43
N TYR A 36 10.26 -6.16 -5.95
CA TYR A 36 9.77 -7.30 -5.18
C TYR A 36 10.92 -8.18 -4.64
N PHE A 37 11.99 -8.33 -5.43
CA PHE A 37 13.22 -9.03 -5.01
C PHE A 37 14.19 -8.16 -4.19
N GLY A 38 13.72 -7.05 -3.61
CA GLY A 38 14.55 -6.16 -2.78
C GLY A 38 15.42 -5.19 -3.57
N GLY A 39 15.14 -5.02 -4.86
CA GLY A 39 15.83 -4.08 -5.72
C GLY A 39 15.61 -2.63 -5.29
N TRP A 40 16.69 -1.85 -5.32
CA TRP A 40 16.71 -0.47 -4.86
C TRP A 40 16.38 0.48 -6.01
N SER A 41 15.14 0.97 -6.09
CA SER A 41 14.74 1.96 -7.08
C SER A 41 15.03 3.40 -6.65
N ASN A 42 15.14 4.32 -7.61
CA ASN A 42 15.30 5.75 -7.33
C ASN A 42 14.11 6.32 -6.53
N SER A 43 12.93 5.69 -6.66
CA SER A 43 11.73 6.04 -5.91
C SER A 43 11.88 5.75 -4.41
N SER A 44 12.56 4.66 -4.04
CA SER A 44 12.83 4.35 -2.63
C SER A 44 13.75 5.40 -1.99
N LYS A 45 14.76 5.91 -2.73
CA LYS A 45 15.61 7.01 -2.26
C LYS A 45 14.83 8.30 -2.01
N LYS A 46 13.91 8.65 -2.91
CA LYS A 46 13.03 9.81 -2.73
C LYS A 46 12.11 9.66 -1.52
N PHE A 47 11.56 8.46 -1.31
CA PHE A 47 10.79 8.15 -0.11
C PHE A 47 11.64 8.30 1.16
N GLN A 48 12.88 7.81 1.16
CA GLN A 48 13.80 7.94 2.28
C GLN A 48 14.12 9.41 2.59
N ASP A 49 14.44 10.22 1.58
CA ASP A 49 14.67 11.66 1.74
C ASP A 49 13.44 12.36 2.34
N PHE A 50 12.23 12.00 1.88
CA PHE A 50 10.98 12.48 2.46
C PHE A 50 10.84 12.11 3.95
N ILE A 51 11.11 10.85 4.32
CA ILE A 51 11.02 10.40 5.72
C ILE A 51 12.08 11.06 6.59
N TYR A 52 13.30 11.27 6.08
CA TYR A 52 14.34 11.99 6.81
C TYR A 52 13.92 13.42 7.15
N ARG A 53 13.30 14.12 6.18
CA ARG A 53 12.92 15.52 6.35
C ARG A 53 11.65 15.70 7.17
N TYR A 54 10.64 14.85 6.95
CA TYR A 54 9.28 15.10 7.45
C TYR A 54 8.74 14.01 8.38
N GLY A 55 9.43 12.88 8.53
CA GLY A 55 8.92 11.75 9.30
C GLY A 55 8.66 12.07 10.79
N ASN A 56 9.33 13.09 11.33
CA ASN A 56 9.15 13.53 12.72
C ASN A 56 8.19 14.73 12.86
N ASP A 57 7.64 15.24 11.75
CA ASP A 57 6.82 16.45 11.68
C ASP A 57 5.39 16.22 11.18
N LYS A 58 4.90 14.98 11.32
CA LYS A 58 3.57 14.48 10.87
C LYS A 58 3.50 14.15 9.38
N ALA A 59 4.38 13.27 8.92
CA ALA A 59 4.28 12.71 7.57
C ALA A 59 3.08 11.76 7.42
N ARG A 60 2.35 11.88 6.31
CA ARG A 60 1.34 10.90 5.90
C ARG A 60 1.77 10.24 4.60
N VAL A 61 1.92 8.93 4.63
CA VAL A 61 2.33 8.13 3.47
C VAL A 61 1.16 7.27 3.03
N ASN A 62 0.77 7.40 1.76
CA ASN A 62 -0.26 6.57 1.15
C ASN A 62 0.40 5.70 0.08
N ALA A 63 0.33 4.38 0.22
CA ALA A 63 0.97 3.44 -0.69
C ALA A 63 -0.05 2.44 -1.23
N HIS A 64 -0.21 2.44 -2.55
CA HIS A 64 -1.13 1.56 -3.26
C HIS A 64 -0.35 0.55 -4.12
N SER A 65 -0.85 -0.68 -4.23
CA SER A 65 -0.30 -1.68 -5.14
C SER A 65 1.21 -1.84 -4.99
N ARG A 66 1.96 -1.80 -6.09
CA ARG A 66 3.43 -1.81 -6.13
C ARG A 66 4.09 -0.71 -5.30
N GLY A 67 3.48 0.47 -5.15
CA GLY A 67 4.11 1.58 -4.42
C GLY A 67 4.35 1.27 -2.94
N SER A 68 3.62 0.29 -2.41
CA SER A 68 3.92 -0.26 -1.09
C SER A 68 5.28 -0.94 -1.03
N LEU A 69 5.82 -1.50 -2.14
CA LEU A 69 7.19 -2.03 -2.21
C LEU A 69 8.21 -0.89 -2.11
N THR A 70 7.99 0.23 -2.80
CA THR A 70 8.87 1.41 -2.68
C THR A 70 8.97 1.89 -1.24
N VAL A 71 7.83 2.04 -0.55
CA VAL A 71 7.77 2.44 0.85
C VAL A 71 8.38 1.38 1.77
N GLY A 72 7.99 0.11 1.58
CA GLY A 72 8.46 -1.01 2.40
C GLY A 72 9.96 -1.23 2.29
N ASN A 73 10.50 -1.27 1.07
CA ASN A 73 11.93 -1.42 0.83
C ASN A 73 12.72 -0.22 1.38
N GLY A 74 12.23 1.01 1.21
CA GLY A 74 12.89 2.19 1.75
C GLY A 74 12.95 2.20 3.28
N LEU A 75 11.88 1.76 3.95
CA LEU A 75 11.88 1.58 5.41
C LEU A 75 12.80 0.43 5.83
N HIS A 76 12.75 -0.70 5.11
CA HIS A 76 13.54 -1.88 5.45
C HIS A 76 15.03 -1.60 5.31
N ASP A 77 15.41 -0.83 4.30
CA ASP A 77 16.80 -0.39 4.12
C ASP A 77 17.31 0.46 5.29
N PHE A 78 16.48 1.38 5.82
CA PHE A 78 16.85 2.12 7.04
C PHE A 78 17.13 1.16 8.20
N GLU A 79 16.26 0.19 8.38
CA GLU A 79 16.43 -0.83 9.39
C GLU A 79 17.72 -1.65 9.20
N GLN A 80 18.00 -2.11 7.98
CA GLN A 80 19.22 -2.88 7.66
C GLN A 80 20.50 -2.09 7.98
N HIS A 81 20.48 -0.77 7.78
CA HIS A 81 21.60 0.12 8.08
C HIS A 81 21.62 0.65 9.52
N GLY A 82 20.73 0.15 10.39
CA GLY A 82 20.68 0.57 11.79
C GLY A 82 20.19 2.01 11.97
N ILE A 83 19.44 2.55 11.01
CA ILE A 83 18.92 3.91 11.02
C ILE A 83 17.54 3.89 11.69
N HIS A 84 17.45 4.60 12.80
CA HIS A 84 16.23 4.73 13.59
C HIS A 84 16.13 6.13 14.20
N GLY A 85 15.10 6.39 15.00
CA GLY A 85 14.76 7.72 15.49
C GLY A 85 14.13 8.65 14.45
N ILE A 86 13.78 8.11 13.29
CA ILE A 86 13.10 8.79 12.17
C ILE A 86 11.65 8.31 12.09
N ALA A 87 10.77 9.02 11.40
CA ALA A 87 9.36 8.59 11.25
C ALA A 87 8.52 8.51 12.56
N LYS A 88 8.91 9.19 13.65
CA LYS A 88 8.18 9.16 14.95
C LYS A 88 6.75 9.65 14.88
N LYS A 89 6.43 10.48 13.88
CA LYS A 89 5.09 11.02 13.64
C LYS A 89 4.53 10.60 12.29
N THR A 90 5.08 9.56 11.66
CA THR A 90 4.60 9.08 10.35
C THR A 90 3.42 8.14 10.47
N ASP A 91 2.35 8.38 9.71
CA ASP A 91 1.27 7.43 9.50
C ASP A 91 1.30 6.85 8.09
N ILE A 92 1.26 5.52 7.98
CA ILE A 92 1.31 4.81 6.69
C ILE A 92 -0.02 4.12 6.41
N TYR A 93 -0.60 4.45 5.27
CA TYR A 93 -1.85 3.91 4.76
C TYR A 93 -1.59 3.07 3.52
N LEU A 94 -2.04 1.82 3.56
CA LEU A 94 -1.83 0.80 2.55
C LEU A 94 -3.15 0.43 1.87
N PHE A 95 -3.11 0.36 0.55
CA PHE A 95 -4.27 0.10 -0.29
C PHE A 95 -3.93 -1.01 -1.30
N GLY A 96 -4.51 -2.20 -1.15
CA GLY A 96 -4.14 -3.38 -1.95
C GLY A 96 -2.62 -3.58 -2.09
N PRO A 97 -1.83 -3.52 -1.00
CA PRO A 97 -0.39 -3.38 -1.10
C PRO A 97 0.29 -4.69 -1.55
N ALA A 98 1.22 -4.59 -2.50
CA ALA A 98 2.14 -5.66 -2.86
C ALA A 98 3.20 -5.97 -1.78
N TYR A 99 3.46 -5.04 -0.86
CA TYR A 99 4.34 -5.27 0.29
C TYR A 99 3.56 -5.81 1.49
N ASN A 100 4.20 -6.63 2.32
CA ASN A 100 3.57 -7.21 3.49
C ASN A 100 3.36 -6.15 4.61
N ALA A 101 2.11 -5.92 5.00
CA ALA A 101 1.73 -4.91 5.99
C ALA A 101 2.28 -5.22 7.39
N GLN A 102 2.41 -6.49 7.76
CA GLN A 102 2.99 -6.88 9.05
C GLN A 102 4.49 -6.59 9.09
N ALA A 103 5.21 -6.90 8.01
CA ALA A 103 6.62 -6.53 7.85
C ALA A 103 6.79 -5.01 7.92
N MET A 104 5.94 -4.26 7.20
CA MET A 104 5.99 -2.79 7.23
C MET A 104 5.72 -2.21 8.62
N ALA A 105 4.74 -2.75 9.37
CA ALA A 105 4.48 -2.33 10.75
C ALA A 105 5.68 -2.61 11.66
N ASN A 106 6.35 -3.75 11.48
CA ASN A 106 7.55 -4.11 12.26
C ASN A 106 8.74 -3.19 11.98
N THR A 107 8.99 -2.89 10.72
CA THR A 107 10.05 -1.97 10.33
C THR A 107 9.72 -0.54 10.74
N LEU A 108 8.47 -0.08 10.57
CA LEU A 108 8.03 1.24 11.06
C LEU A 108 8.24 1.37 12.58
N ASN A 109 7.92 0.32 13.34
CA ASN A 109 8.18 0.28 14.78
C ASN A 109 9.66 0.43 15.11
N TYR A 110 10.55 -0.26 14.38
CA TYR A 110 11.98 -0.11 14.55
C TYR A 110 12.45 1.32 14.23
N VAL A 111 12.18 1.82 13.02
CA VAL A 111 12.73 3.10 12.58
C VAL A 111 12.21 4.27 13.43
N SER A 112 11.02 4.13 14.01
CA SER A 112 10.36 5.15 14.85
C SER A 112 10.68 5.07 16.34
N ASP A 113 11.65 4.25 16.78
CA ASP A 113 11.91 3.98 18.20
C ASP A 113 10.65 3.54 18.97
N GLY A 114 9.80 2.76 18.32
CA GLY A 114 8.54 2.30 18.88
C GLY A 114 7.45 3.36 19.04
N LYS A 115 7.64 4.59 18.52
CA LYS A 115 6.61 5.65 18.57
C LYS A 115 5.44 5.39 17.64
N LYS A 116 5.65 4.62 16.57
CA LYS A 116 4.61 4.15 15.67
C LYS A 116 4.65 2.63 15.66
N ASP A 117 3.54 2.01 16.04
CA ASP A 117 3.44 0.55 16.21
C ASP A 117 2.48 -0.08 15.21
N HIS A 118 1.90 0.66 14.28
CA HIS A 118 0.95 0.11 13.33
C HIS A 118 0.96 0.83 11.99
N VAL A 119 0.48 0.12 10.97
CA VAL A 119 0.08 0.69 9.67
C VAL A 119 -1.41 0.48 9.45
N TYR A 120 -2.00 1.25 8.54
CA TYR A 120 -3.41 1.16 8.19
C TYR A 120 -3.55 0.38 6.89
N LEU A 121 -4.33 -0.70 6.88
CA LEU A 121 -4.50 -1.58 5.72
C LEU A 121 -5.94 -1.52 5.20
N GLN A 122 -6.07 -1.38 3.88
CA GLN A 122 -7.24 -1.75 3.10
C GLN A 122 -6.82 -2.79 2.06
N ASN A 123 -7.52 -3.92 2.03
CA ASN A 123 -7.26 -4.99 1.09
C ASN A 123 -8.55 -5.76 0.79
N HIS A 124 -8.76 -6.18 -0.45
CA HIS A 124 -9.92 -6.97 -0.83
C HIS A 124 -9.57 -8.47 -0.98
N LEU A 125 -10.49 -9.38 -0.63
CA LEU A 125 -10.27 -10.83 -0.73
C LEU A 125 -9.87 -11.29 -2.14
N PHE A 126 -10.41 -10.65 -3.17
CA PHE A 126 -10.07 -10.92 -4.57
C PHE A 126 -9.15 -9.86 -5.18
N ASP A 127 -8.36 -9.17 -4.36
CA ASP A 127 -7.23 -8.39 -4.85
C ASP A 127 -6.01 -9.32 -4.97
N PRO A 128 -5.59 -9.69 -6.19
CA PRO A 128 -4.46 -10.60 -6.39
C PRO A 128 -3.11 -9.98 -5.98
N ILE A 129 -3.00 -8.65 -5.97
CA ILE A 129 -1.77 -7.96 -5.57
C ILE A 129 -1.63 -8.00 -4.05
N GLY A 130 -2.68 -7.59 -3.34
CA GLY A 130 -2.69 -7.58 -1.88
C GLY A 130 -2.61 -8.98 -1.27
N ILE A 131 -3.41 -9.92 -1.80
CA ILE A 131 -3.52 -11.29 -1.28
C ILE A 131 -2.36 -12.17 -1.78
N GLY A 132 -2.08 -12.14 -3.08
CA GLY A 132 -1.11 -13.04 -3.70
C GLY A 132 0.33 -12.59 -3.50
N PHE A 133 0.66 -11.37 -3.89
CA PHE A 133 2.04 -10.87 -3.78
C PHE A 133 2.36 -10.39 -2.37
N GLY A 134 1.50 -9.54 -1.79
CA GLY A 134 1.72 -8.96 -0.47
C GLY A 134 1.46 -9.92 0.70
N HIS A 135 0.77 -11.05 0.45
CA HIS A 135 0.33 -11.98 1.50
C HIS A 135 -0.42 -11.28 2.64
N ASN A 136 -1.18 -10.24 2.29
CA ASN A 136 -1.89 -9.40 3.25
C ASN A 136 -3.28 -9.97 3.53
N PRO A 137 -3.77 -9.90 4.78
CA PRO A 137 -5.13 -10.32 5.07
C PRO A 137 -6.14 -9.40 4.37
N PRO A 138 -7.30 -9.92 3.94
CA PRO A 138 -8.39 -9.10 3.45
C PRO A 138 -9.00 -8.26 4.58
N THR A 139 -9.51 -7.09 4.22
CA THR A 139 -10.30 -6.19 5.06
C THR A 139 -11.68 -5.90 4.47
N ALA A 140 -11.91 -6.28 3.21
CA ALA A 140 -13.18 -6.21 2.51
C ALA A 140 -13.45 -7.49 1.70
N TYR A 141 -14.74 -7.85 1.59
CA TYR A 141 -15.18 -9.14 1.05
C TYR A 141 -16.34 -9.03 0.05
N LYS A 142 -16.99 -7.87 -0.04
CA LYS A 142 -18.20 -7.71 -0.82
C LYS A 142 -17.88 -7.71 -2.31
N VAL A 143 -18.66 -8.44 -3.07
CA VAL A 143 -18.56 -8.50 -4.53
C VAL A 143 -19.93 -8.29 -5.18
N PRO A 144 -19.98 -7.76 -6.40
CA PRO A 144 -21.23 -7.60 -7.12
C PRO A 144 -21.81 -8.96 -7.52
N LEU A 145 -22.92 -9.36 -6.88
CA LEU A 145 -23.72 -10.51 -7.29
C LEU A 145 -24.56 -10.13 -8.52
N LYS A 146 -24.06 -10.44 -9.72
CA LYS A 146 -24.83 -10.30 -10.96
C LYS A 146 -25.31 -11.66 -11.44
N PHE A 147 -26.53 -11.74 -11.94
CA PHE A 147 -26.99 -12.90 -12.73
C PHE A 147 -26.23 -12.86 -14.08
N PRO A 148 -25.58 -13.95 -14.55
CA PRO A 148 -25.73 -15.37 -14.18
C PRO A 148 -24.73 -15.93 -13.14
N TYR A 149 -23.87 -15.12 -12.51
CA TYR A 149 -22.82 -15.61 -11.59
C TYR A 149 -23.38 -16.23 -10.30
N VAL A 150 -24.62 -15.91 -9.94
CA VAL A 150 -25.34 -16.63 -8.88
C VAL A 150 -25.56 -18.10 -9.24
N LEU A 151 -25.75 -18.42 -10.53
CA LEU A 151 -25.90 -19.79 -11.03
C LEU A 151 -24.56 -20.53 -11.16
N TYR A 152 -23.44 -19.80 -11.18
CA TYR A 152 -22.11 -20.38 -11.20
C TYR A 152 -21.17 -19.59 -10.25
N PRO A 153 -21.31 -19.79 -8.93
CA PRO A 153 -20.54 -19.06 -7.92
C PRO A 153 -19.01 -19.07 -8.12
N PRO A 154 -18.38 -20.15 -8.65
CA PRO A 154 -16.95 -20.15 -8.92
C PRO A 154 -16.47 -19.11 -9.96
N ALA A 155 -17.35 -18.55 -10.80
CA ALA A 155 -16.94 -17.48 -11.73
C ALA A 155 -16.64 -16.14 -11.05
N ILE A 156 -17.14 -15.92 -9.83
CA ILE A 156 -16.97 -14.64 -9.14
C ILE A 156 -15.49 -14.36 -8.83
N PRO A 157 -14.73 -15.26 -8.15
CA PRO A 157 -13.30 -15.06 -7.95
C PRO A 157 -12.53 -14.82 -9.25
N MET A 158 -12.80 -15.63 -10.30
CA MET A 158 -12.09 -15.52 -11.57
C MET A 158 -12.27 -14.14 -12.22
N ARG A 159 -13.50 -13.63 -12.26
CA ARG A 159 -13.81 -12.31 -12.85
C ARG A 159 -13.24 -11.15 -12.08
N GLU A 160 -13.32 -11.18 -10.75
CA GLU A 160 -12.80 -10.10 -9.91
C GLU A 160 -11.27 -10.05 -9.97
N ILE A 161 -10.61 -11.21 -9.95
CA ILE A 161 -9.15 -11.31 -10.11
C ILE A 161 -8.73 -10.85 -11.53
N GLU A 162 -9.40 -11.33 -12.57
CA GLU A 162 -9.15 -10.92 -13.96
C GLU A 162 -9.30 -9.41 -14.11
N GLY A 163 -10.40 -8.84 -13.60
CA GLY A 163 -10.64 -7.40 -13.67
C GLY A 163 -9.63 -6.57 -12.89
N ALA A 164 -9.18 -7.06 -11.73
CA ALA A 164 -8.11 -6.43 -10.96
C ALA A 164 -6.77 -6.43 -11.72
N LEU A 165 -6.38 -7.55 -12.32
CA LEU A 165 -5.15 -7.67 -13.11
C LEU A 165 -5.20 -6.86 -14.42
N ALA A 166 -6.38 -6.80 -15.06
CA ALA A 166 -6.60 -6.01 -16.27
C ALA A 166 -6.68 -4.50 -15.99
N GLY A 167 -6.73 -4.09 -14.72
CA GLY A 167 -6.80 -2.68 -14.32
C GLY A 167 -8.17 -2.04 -14.53
N HIS A 168 -9.26 -2.82 -14.50
CA HIS A 168 -10.61 -2.29 -14.61
C HIS A 168 -10.91 -1.27 -13.49
N ASP A 169 -11.64 -0.20 -13.83
CA ASP A 169 -12.19 0.76 -12.87
C ASP A 169 -13.72 0.79 -13.04
N PRO A 170 -14.51 0.28 -12.08
CA PRO A 170 -14.13 -0.20 -10.74
C PRO A 170 -13.65 -1.66 -10.72
N SER A 171 -12.72 -2.00 -9.83
CA SER A 171 -12.28 -3.37 -9.51
C SER A 171 -11.88 -3.54 -8.04
N THR A 172 -11.67 -4.77 -7.60
CA THR A 172 -11.20 -5.12 -6.24
C THR A 172 -9.83 -4.56 -5.88
N HIS A 173 -9.01 -4.16 -6.87
CA HIS A 173 -7.70 -3.55 -6.67
C HIS A 173 -7.69 -2.03 -6.77
N ASN A 174 -8.69 -1.42 -7.43
CA ASN A 174 -8.75 0.03 -7.65
C ASN A 174 -9.74 0.76 -6.73
N CYS A 175 -10.69 0.04 -6.13
CA CYS A 175 -11.73 0.62 -5.30
C CYS A 175 -11.33 0.77 -3.83
N TYR A 176 -10.24 1.49 -3.54
CA TYR A 176 -9.80 1.75 -2.16
C TYR A 176 -9.94 3.23 -1.79
N GLY A 177 -10.01 3.53 -0.49
CA GLY A 177 -10.03 4.89 0.09
C GLY A 177 -11.21 5.76 -0.37
N ASN A 178 -12.28 5.89 0.44
CA ASN A 178 -13.47 6.73 0.18
C ASN A 178 -13.83 6.87 -1.32
N ALA A 179 -13.85 5.73 -2.01
CA ALA A 179 -13.98 5.69 -3.45
C ALA A 179 -15.39 6.09 -3.90
N ARG A 180 -15.52 6.42 -5.19
CA ARG A 180 -16.79 6.81 -5.85
C ARG A 180 -17.94 5.87 -5.47
N ASP A 181 -19.18 6.35 -5.48
CA ASP A 181 -20.39 5.57 -5.13
C ASP A 181 -20.47 4.20 -5.81
N VAL A 182 -19.95 4.09 -7.03
CA VAL A 182 -19.87 2.82 -7.77
C VAL A 182 -19.01 1.77 -7.07
N CYS A 183 -17.88 2.17 -6.48
CA CYS A 183 -17.00 1.30 -5.70
C CYS A 183 -17.71 0.86 -4.41
N THR A 184 -18.29 1.79 -3.66
CA THR A 184 -19.03 1.48 -2.43
C THR A 184 -20.22 0.55 -2.69
N ARG A 185 -20.94 0.77 -3.80
CA ARG A 185 -22.05 -0.09 -4.21
C ARG A 185 -21.60 -1.50 -4.56
N ARG A 186 -20.50 -1.65 -5.32
CA ARG A 186 -20.02 -2.95 -5.80
C ARG A 186 -19.23 -3.73 -4.75
N TYR A 187 -18.33 -3.06 -4.03
CA TYR A 187 -17.32 -3.67 -3.16
C TYR A 187 -17.44 -3.27 -1.69
N GLY A 188 -18.41 -2.40 -1.35
CA GLY A 188 -18.65 -1.96 0.02
C GLY A 188 -17.76 -0.80 0.43
N SER A 189 -17.93 -0.33 1.66
CA SER A 189 -17.06 0.65 2.26
C SER A 189 -15.78 -0.03 2.75
N PHE A 190 -14.63 0.54 2.39
CA PHE A 190 -13.34 0.07 2.88
C PHE A 190 -12.99 0.82 4.16
N THR A 191 -13.00 0.12 5.30
CA THR A 191 -12.48 0.65 6.55
C THR A 191 -11.03 0.24 6.72
N PHE A 192 -10.21 1.11 7.31
CA PHE A 192 -8.84 0.75 7.61
C PHE A 192 -8.79 -0.24 8.79
N LYS A 193 -8.13 -1.37 8.57
CA LYS A 193 -7.68 -2.25 9.63
C LYS A 193 -6.30 -1.81 10.08
N LYS A 194 -6.10 -1.61 11.38
CA LYS A 194 -4.75 -1.41 11.94
C LYS A 194 -4.02 -2.74 11.99
N VAL A 195 -2.84 -2.80 11.38
CA VAL A 195 -1.92 -3.93 11.50
C VAL A 195 -0.83 -3.50 12.47
N HIS A 196 -0.89 -4.02 13.69
CA HIS A 196 0.08 -3.71 14.73
C HIS A 196 1.36 -4.52 14.55
N SER A 197 2.48 -3.93 14.92
CA SER A 197 3.77 -4.57 14.97
C SER A 197 3.73 -5.72 15.97
N THR A 198 4.30 -6.85 15.58
CA THR A 198 4.55 -7.99 16.47
C THR A 198 5.87 -7.87 17.23
N ARG A 199 6.65 -6.81 17.01
CA ARG A 199 7.90 -6.58 17.71
C ARG A 199 7.63 -6.02 19.11
N THR A 200 7.91 -6.84 20.10
CA THR A 200 7.92 -6.42 21.50
C THR A 200 9.31 -5.86 21.85
N GLY A 201 9.44 -4.54 21.77
CA GLY A 201 10.42 -3.76 22.53
C GLY A 201 11.89 -3.91 22.18
N ASN A 202 12.42 -2.96 21.40
CA ASN A 202 13.74 -2.38 21.70
C ASN A 202 13.53 -1.19 22.64
N LYS A 203 13.01 -1.43 23.85
CA LYS A 203 13.18 -0.47 24.95
C LYS A 203 14.57 -0.71 25.52
N LYS A 204 15.59 -0.14 24.87
CA LYS A 204 16.85 0.14 25.56
C LYS A 204 16.70 1.46 26.29
#